data_AF-A0A7W0CUR1-F1
#
_entry.id   AF-A0A7W0CUR1-F1
#
_cell.length_a   1.000
_cell.length_b   1.000
_cell.length_c   1.000
_cell.angle_alpha   90.00
_cell.angle_beta   90.00
_cell.angle_gamma   90.00
#
_symmetry.space_group_name_H-M   'P 1'
#
loop_
_entity.id
_entity.type
_entity.pdbx_description
1 polymer ?
#
loop_
_entity_poly.entity_id
_entity_poly.type
_entity_poly.pdbx_seq_one_letter_code
_entity_poly.pdbx_strand_id
1 'polypeptide(L)'
;MNGHPTTGEHTPATPTFGESAPATPTLPARNEALSVEALIEQARETQRRSIDGLARKLRLGQQPSAEQLYDILRAQTLGTWWVLVERHLRYAGGDQGQTLARFLSLVSFYLNEDDTTRDITLAVGVLGPEDEHEFTLIHLNRAMDLIRRDAARTFLEQLMSLASASSEPEQSASGSAGQEGTA
;
A
#
# COMPACT_ATOMS: atom_id res chain seq x y z
N MET A 1 -38.80 67.29 -5.95
CA MET A 1 -39.26 65.90 -5.73
C MET A 1 -38.64 65.05 -6.81
N ASN A 2 -37.82 64.07 -6.44
CA ASN A 2 -37.65 62.74 -7.06
C ASN A 2 -36.44 62.08 -6.40
N GLY A 3 -36.72 61.00 -5.66
CA GLY A 3 -35.78 60.29 -4.80
C GLY A 3 -34.81 59.41 -5.57
N HIS A 4 -33.60 59.30 -5.04
CA HIS A 4 -32.67 58.22 -5.36
C HIS A 4 -33.08 56.95 -4.62
N PRO A 5 -33.21 55.80 -5.30
CA PRO A 5 -33.23 54.51 -4.63
C PRO A 5 -31.80 54.08 -4.27
N THR A 6 -31.64 53.59 -3.04
CA THR A 6 -30.43 53.01 -2.47
C THR A 6 -30.08 51.70 -3.18
N THR A 7 -28.83 51.60 -3.65
CA THR A 7 -28.25 50.35 -4.14
C THR A 7 -27.94 49.46 -2.94
N GLY A 8 -28.61 48.31 -2.86
CA GLY A 8 -28.36 47.31 -1.82
C GLY A 8 -26.94 46.77 -1.89
N GLU A 9 -26.29 46.69 -0.73
CA GLU A 9 -25.06 45.96 -0.49
C GLU A 9 -25.30 44.47 -0.81
N HIS A 10 -24.75 44.01 -1.93
CA HIS A 10 -24.51 42.58 -2.13
C HIS A 10 -23.17 42.23 -1.48
N THR A 11 -23.21 41.79 -0.24
CA THR A 11 -22.12 41.06 0.41
C THR A 11 -21.91 39.75 -0.37
N PRO A 12 -20.74 39.50 -0.98
CA PRO A 12 -20.47 38.19 -1.55
C PRO A 12 -20.31 37.20 -0.38
N ALA A 13 -21.17 36.19 -0.35
CA ALA A 13 -21.07 35.10 0.60
C ALA A 13 -19.74 34.37 0.39
N THR A 14 -18.89 34.37 1.41
CA THR A 14 -17.69 33.55 1.50
C THR A 14 -18.10 32.08 1.38
N PRO A 15 -17.60 31.32 0.39
CA PRO A 15 -17.79 29.89 0.39
C PRO A 15 -16.97 29.31 1.54
N THR A 16 -17.65 28.87 2.60
CA THR A 16 -17.09 27.99 3.62
C THR A 16 -16.70 26.69 2.92
N PHE A 17 -15.44 26.61 2.48
CA PHE A 17 -14.84 25.33 2.13
C PHE A 17 -14.77 24.53 3.43
N GLY A 18 -15.73 23.64 3.61
CA GLY A 18 -15.66 22.59 4.62
C GLY A 18 -14.40 21.78 4.31
N GLU A 19 -13.34 22.07 5.06
CA GLU A 19 -12.11 21.30 5.09
C GLU A 19 -12.44 19.94 5.71
N SER A 20 -13.04 19.07 4.90
CA SER A 20 -13.03 17.64 5.17
C SER A 20 -11.61 17.20 4.88
N ALA A 21 -10.77 17.27 5.92
CA ALA A 21 -9.48 16.60 5.93
C ALA A 21 -9.67 15.19 5.35
N PRO A 22 -8.84 14.73 4.41
CA PRO A 22 -8.93 13.36 3.93
C PRO A 22 -8.80 12.48 5.16
N ALA A 23 -9.79 11.61 5.38
CA ALA A 23 -9.78 10.66 6.48
C ALA A 23 -8.42 9.97 6.48
N THR A 24 -7.64 10.21 7.54
CA THR A 24 -6.40 9.49 7.79
C THR A 24 -6.78 8.02 7.75
N PRO A 25 -6.18 7.20 6.87
CA PRO A 25 -6.52 5.79 6.84
C PRO A 25 -6.19 5.23 8.22
N THR A 26 -7.22 4.79 8.94
CA THR A 26 -7.06 3.98 10.13
C THR A 26 -6.39 2.71 9.67
N LEU A 27 -5.06 2.67 9.75
CA LEU A 27 -4.31 1.43 9.70
C LEU A 27 -4.89 0.57 10.83
N PRO A 28 -5.30 -0.68 10.57
CA PRO A 28 -5.70 -1.58 11.63
C PRO A 28 -4.57 -1.63 12.67
N ALA A 29 -4.95 -1.77 13.95
CA ALA A 29 -4.00 -1.84 15.04
C ALA A 29 -2.93 -2.89 14.71
N ARG A 30 -1.67 -2.57 14.96
CA ARG A 30 -0.47 -3.36 14.58
C ARG A 30 -0.47 -4.82 15.06
N ASN A 31 -1.46 -5.23 15.85
CA ASN A 31 -1.58 -6.50 16.55
C ASN A 31 -2.85 -7.31 16.20
N GLU A 32 -3.74 -6.83 15.32
CA GLU A 32 -4.82 -7.68 14.81
C GLU A 32 -4.34 -8.42 13.56
N ALA A 33 -4.28 -9.74 13.64
CA ALA A 33 -4.00 -10.56 12.48
C ALA A 33 -5.17 -10.45 11.49
N LEU A 34 -4.97 -9.69 10.42
CA LEU A 34 -5.92 -9.58 9.32
C LEU A 34 -6.00 -10.92 8.58
N SER A 35 -7.20 -11.32 8.12
CA SER A 35 -7.33 -12.48 7.22
C SER A 35 -6.69 -12.19 5.86
N VAL A 36 -6.46 -13.24 5.06
CA VAL A 36 -5.95 -13.10 3.69
C VAL A 36 -6.91 -12.24 2.84
N GLU A 37 -8.21 -12.45 2.98
CA GLU A 37 -9.24 -11.67 2.29
C GLU A 37 -9.21 -10.19 2.68
N ALA A 38 -9.03 -9.90 3.98
CA ALA A 38 -8.92 -8.54 4.47
C ALA A 38 -7.68 -7.84 3.92
N LEU A 39 -6.53 -8.53 3.83
CA LEU A 39 -5.30 -8.01 3.23
C LEU A 39 -5.46 -7.74 1.73
N ILE A 40 -6.11 -8.65 0.99
CA ILE A 40 -6.40 -8.46 -0.44
C ILE A 40 -7.28 -7.23 -0.66
N GLU A 41 -8.35 -7.08 0.14
CA GLU A 41 -9.26 -5.95 -0.03
C GLU A 41 -8.61 -4.62 0.37
N GLN A 42 -7.84 -4.61 1.46
CA GLN A 42 -7.02 -3.45 1.84
C GLN A 42 -6.05 -3.06 0.70
N ALA A 43 -5.42 -4.03 0.07
CA ALA A 43 -4.47 -3.79 -1.00
C ALA A 43 -5.16 -3.20 -2.24
N ARG A 44 -6.33 -3.70 -2.62
CA ARG A 44 -7.16 -3.15 -3.71
C ARG A 44 -7.61 -1.73 -3.44
N GLU A 45 -8.12 -1.47 -2.24
CA GLU A 45 -8.62 -0.15 -1.88
C GLU A 45 -7.49 0.88 -1.86
N THR A 46 -6.32 0.50 -1.35
CA THR A 46 -5.13 1.33 -1.40
C THR A 46 -4.69 1.58 -2.85
N GLN A 47 -4.67 0.55 -3.69
CA GLN A 47 -4.32 0.67 -5.11
C GLN A 47 -5.24 1.65 -5.84
N ARG A 48 -6.55 1.53 -5.62
CA ARG A 48 -7.58 2.39 -6.22
C ARG A 48 -7.43 3.84 -5.80
N ARG A 49 -7.36 4.11 -4.49
CA ARG A 49 -7.19 5.48 -3.95
C ARG A 49 -5.91 6.14 -4.46
N SER A 50 -4.82 5.38 -4.56
CA SER A 50 -3.54 5.88 -5.08
C SER A 50 -3.63 6.26 -6.57
N ILE A 51 -4.26 5.43 -7.40
CA ILE A 51 -4.46 5.73 -8.83
C ILE A 51 -5.40 6.93 -9.02
N ASP A 52 -6.53 6.94 -8.32
CA ASP A 52 -7.52 8.02 -8.43
C ASP A 52 -6.92 9.36 -7.97
N GLY A 53 -6.12 9.32 -6.89
CA GLY A 53 -5.37 10.46 -6.40
C GLY A 53 -4.37 11.00 -7.42
N LEU A 54 -3.60 10.12 -8.06
CA LEU A 54 -2.65 10.49 -9.11
C LEU A 54 -3.37 11.07 -10.34
N ALA A 55 -4.39 10.37 -10.85
CA ALA A 55 -5.15 10.78 -12.02
C ALA A 55 -5.80 12.16 -11.82
N ARG A 56 -6.35 12.41 -10.63
CA ARG A 56 -6.91 13.73 -10.27
C ARG A 56 -5.84 14.83 -10.31
N LYS A 57 -4.65 14.60 -9.76
CA LYS A 57 -3.55 15.58 -9.79
C LYS A 57 -3.09 15.87 -11.21
N LEU A 58 -2.86 14.83 -12.01
CA LEU A 58 -2.47 14.96 -13.41
C LEU A 58 -3.52 15.75 -14.21
N ARG A 59 -4.81 15.48 -13.99
CA ARG A 59 -5.92 16.22 -14.62
C ARG A 59 -5.92 17.71 -14.25
N LEU A 60 -5.47 18.05 -13.04
CA LEU A 60 -5.35 19.44 -12.58
C LEU A 60 -4.01 20.09 -13.00
N GLY A 61 -3.16 19.39 -13.74
CA GLY A 61 -1.82 19.87 -14.11
C GLY A 61 -0.86 19.94 -12.91
N GLN A 62 -1.18 19.29 -11.80
CA GLN A 62 -0.35 19.27 -10.60
C GLN A 62 0.74 18.21 -10.72
N GLN A 63 1.99 18.57 -10.43
CA GLN A 63 3.10 17.63 -10.39
C GLN A 63 3.04 16.81 -9.08
N PRO A 64 3.05 15.47 -9.14
CA PRO A 64 3.17 14.65 -7.94
C PRO A 64 4.58 14.78 -7.35
N SER A 65 4.67 14.80 -6.02
CA SER A 65 5.97 14.75 -5.34
C SER A 65 6.62 13.37 -5.52
N ALA A 66 7.95 13.29 -5.35
CA ALA A 66 8.67 12.02 -5.36
C ALA A 66 8.14 11.03 -4.30
N GLU A 67 7.79 11.55 -3.11
CA GLU A 67 7.15 10.78 -2.03
C GLU A 67 5.79 10.21 -2.47
N GLN A 68 4.96 10.99 -3.14
CA GLN A 68 3.68 10.51 -3.67
C GLN A 68 3.87 9.43 -4.73
N LEU A 69 4.83 9.62 -5.65
CA LEU A 69 5.16 8.59 -6.65
C LEU A 69 5.68 7.32 -5.98
N TYR A 70 6.54 7.44 -4.98
CA TYR A 70 7.02 6.33 -4.17
C TYR A 70 5.86 5.55 -3.54
N ASP A 71 4.96 6.23 -2.83
CA ASP A 71 3.82 5.60 -2.16
C ASP A 71 2.88 4.90 -3.15
N ILE A 72 2.61 5.55 -4.28
CA ILE A 72 1.77 4.97 -5.34
C ILE A 72 2.43 3.71 -5.89
N LEU A 73 3.69 3.76 -6.30
CA LEU A 73 4.41 2.64 -6.90
C LEU A 73 4.56 1.46 -5.92
N ARG A 74 4.82 1.76 -4.64
CA ARG A 74 4.85 0.77 -3.57
C ARG A 74 3.49 0.11 -3.39
N ALA A 75 2.41 0.90 -3.32
CA ALA A 75 1.05 0.39 -3.22
C ALA A 75 0.64 -0.46 -4.43
N GLN A 76 1.01 -0.06 -5.64
CA GLN A 76 0.76 -0.85 -6.86
C GLN A 76 1.49 -2.19 -6.82
N THR A 77 2.76 -2.18 -6.40
CA THR A 77 3.59 -3.39 -6.31
C THR A 77 2.99 -4.37 -5.30
N LEU A 78 2.69 -3.89 -4.08
CA LEU A 78 2.09 -4.69 -3.03
C LEU A 78 0.70 -5.22 -3.42
N GLY A 79 -0.15 -4.36 -3.98
CA GLY A 79 -1.48 -4.72 -4.46
C GLY A 79 -1.46 -5.78 -5.55
N THR A 80 -0.51 -5.68 -6.48
CA THR A 80 -0.34 -6.67 -7.55
C THR A 80 -0.03 -8.05 -6.97
N TRP A 81 0.85 -8.16 -5.99
CA TRP A 81 1.15 -9.46 -5.38
C TRP A 81 -0.04 -10.05 -4.64
N TRP A 82 -0.79 -9.26 -3.86
CA TRP A 82 -2.00 -9.75 -3.19
C TRP A 82 -3.09 -10.19 -4.18
N VAL A 83 -3.30 -9.46 -5.27
CA VAL A 83 -4.23 -9.88 -6.34
C VAL A 83 -3.76 -11.17 -7.02
N LEU A 84 -2.44 -11.36 -7.20
CA LEU A 84 -1.90 -12.61 -7.73
C LEU A 84 -2.10 -13.78 -6.76
N VAL A 85 -1.97 -13.56 -5.45
CA VAL A 85 -2.31 -14.56 -4.42
C VAL A 85 -3.78 -14.96 -4.55
N GLU A 86 -4.69 -13.98 -4.56
CA GLU A 86 -6.13 -14.22 -4.72
C GLU A 86 -6.45 -15.04 -5.96
N ARG A 87 -5.83 -14.69 -7.10
CA ARG A 87 -6.01 -15.41 -8.36
C ARG A 87 -5.57 -16.88 -8.23
N HIS A 88 -4.45 -17.14 -7.56
CA HIS A 88 -3.99 -18.51 -7.34
C HIS A 88 -4.92 -19.29 -6.41
N LEU A 89 -5.39 -18.66 -5.32
CA LEU A 89 -6.35 -19.29 -4.41
C LEU A 89 -7.66 -19.65 -5.12
N ARG A 90 -8.18 -18.76 -5.97
CA ARG A 90 -9.45 -18.99 -6.68
C ARG A 90 -9.36 -19.99 -7.82
N TYR A 91 -8.26 -19.99 -8.59
CA TYR A 91 -8.23 -20.66 -9.89
C TYR A 91 -7.19 -21.77 -9.99
N ALA A 92 -6.17 -21.81 -9.14
CA ALA A 92 -5.14 -22.85 -9.20
C ALA A 92 -5.47 -24.08 -8.34
N GLY A 93 -6.59 -24.04 -7.58
CA GLY A 93 -7.02 -25.16 -6.72
C GLY A 93 -6.00 -25.53 -5.64
N GLY A 94 -5.06 -24.63 -5.33
CA GLY A 94 -4.03 -24.85 -4.33
C GLY A 94 -4.57 -24.60 -2.93
N ASP A 95 -4.07 -25.38 -1.97
CA ASP A 95 -4.23 -25.07 -0.56
C ASP A 95 -3.70 -23.65 -0.25
N GLN A 96 -4.35 -22.96 0.69
CA GLN A 96 -3.97 -21.61 1.07
C GLN A 96 -2.52 -21.56 1.57
N GLY A 97 -2.15 -22.48 2.46
CA GLY A 97 -0.78 -22.56 2.99
C GLY A 97 0.24 -22.78 1.88
N GLN A 98 -0.02 -23.70 0.96
CA GLN A 98 0.87 -23.94 -0.19
C GLN A 98 1.00 -22.70 -1.10
N THR A 99 -0.10 -21.99 -1.34
CA THR A 99 -0.09 -20.77 -2.16
C THR A 99 0.74 -19.68 -1.50
N LEU A 100 0.50 -19.40 -0.21
CA LEU A 100 1.24 -18.41 0.54
C LEU A 100 2.74 -18.74 0.64
N ALA A 101 3.09 -20.02 0.83
CA ALA A 101 4.49 -20.46 0.84
C ALA A 101 5.20 -20.24 -0.51
N ARG A 102 4.52 -20.46 -1.63
CA ARG A 102 5.06 -20.16 -2.98
C ARG A 102 5.33 -18.67 -3.14
N PHE A 103 4.39 -17.81 -2.73
CA PHE A 103 4.57 -16.37 -2.80
C PHE A 103 5.64 -15.86 -1.84
N LEU A 104 5.77 -16.46 -0.66
CA LEU A 104 6.87 -16.19 0.26
C LEU A 104 8.22 -16.47 -0.42
N SER A 105 8.38 -17.64 -1.04
CA SER A 105 9.61 -17.99 -1.77
C SER A 105 9.88 -17.04 -2.94
N LEU A 106 8.86 -16.69 -3.72
CA LEU A 106 8.99 -15.80 -4.88
C LEU A 106 9.40 -14.38 -4.45
N VAL A 107 8.74 -13.82 -3.44
CA VAL A 107 8.95 -12.43 -3.02
C VAL A 107 10.24 -12.29 -2.21
N SER A 108 10.68 -13.34 -1.51
CA SER A 108 11.97 -13.35 -0.80
C SER A 108 13.17 -13.14 -1.74
N PHE A 109 13.04 -13.45 -3.03
CA PHE A 109 14.08 -13.17 -4.02
C PHE A 109 14.47 -11.68 -4.04
N TYR A 110 13.49 -10.78 -3.96
CA TYR A 110 13.75 -9.33 -3.99
C TYR A 110 14.58 -8.84 -2.79
N LEU A 111 14.57 -9.57 -1.66
CA LEU A 111 15.38 -9.22 -0.48
C LEU A 111 16.80 -9.78 -0.53
N ASN A 112 17.00 -10.88 -1.25
CA ASN A 112 18.28 -11.59 -1.32
C ASN A 112 19.06 -11.31 -2.60
N GLU A 113 18.51 -10.50 -3.50
CA GLU A 113 19.21 -10.04 -4.69
C GLU A 113 20.37 -9.13 -4.24
N ASP A 114 21.54 -9.74 -4.15
CA ASP A 114 22.80 -9.15 -3.73
C ASP A 114 23.02 -7.86 -4.52
N ASP A 115 23.30 -6.78 -3.80
CA ASP A 115 23.46 -5.41 -4.32
C ASP A 115 24.74 -5.23 -5.13
N THR A 116 25.22 -6.31 -5.77
CA THR A 116 26.51 -6.41 -6.47
C THR A 116 26.60 -5.53 -7.72
N THR A 117 25.52 -4.85 -8.09
CA THR A 117 25.53 -3.97 -9.26
C THR A 117 25.40 -2.50 -8.86
N ARG A 118 26.59 -1.87 -8.86
CA ARG A 118 26.90 -0.44 -9.03
C ARG A 118 26.85 0.41 -7.76
N ASP A 119 28.00 0.44 -7.09
CA ASP A 119 28.56 1.68 -6.56
C ASP A 119 28.52 2.73 -7.70
N ILE A 120 27.47 3.56 -7.73
CA ILE A 120 27.43 4.74 -8.61
C ILE A 120 28.22 5.82 -7.89
N THR A 121 29.53 5.60 -7.75
CA THR A 121 30.46 6.67 -7.42
C THR A 121 30.84 7.34 -8.74
N LEU A 122 30.00 8.22 -9.26
CA LEU A 122 30.37 9.04 -10.42
C LEU A 122 30.07 10.51 -10.13
N ALA A 123 31.18 11.25 -10.04
CA ALA A 123 31.26 12.65 -9.68
C ALA A 123 30.32 13.50 -10.54
N VAL A 124 29.63 14.44 -9.88
CA VAL A 124 28.67 15.43 -10.42
C VAL A 124 29.33 16.45 -11.40
N GLY A 125 30.54 16.17 -11.88
CA GLY A 125 31.27 17.06 -12.77
C GLY A 125 31.19 16.61 -14.22
N VAL A 126 30.30 17.26 -15.00
CA VAL A 126 30.26 17.25 -16.48
C VAL A 126 29.60 16.03 -17.12
N LEU A 127 28.27 15.94 -17.03
CA LEU A 127 27.46 15.11 -17.93
C LEU A 127 26.86 16.02 -19.00
N GLY A 128 26.99 15.65 -20.28
CA GLY A 128 26.30 16.35 -21.37
C GLY A 128 24.81 16.00 -21.38
N PRO A 129 23.96 16.71 -22.15
CA PRO A 129 22.51 16.44 -22.22
C PRO A 129 22.15 15.02 -22.69
N GLU A 130 23.02 14.36 -23.46
CA GLU A 130 22.87 12.94 -23.85
C GLU A 130 23.08 12.00 -22.65
N ASP A 131 23.95 12.39 -21.71
CA ASP A 131 24.27 11.58 -20.54
C ASP A 131 23.26 11.79 -19.39
N GLU A 132 22.54 12.92 -19.37
CA GLU A 132 21.49 13.22 -18.37
C GLU A 132 20.33 12.20 -18.42
N HIS A 133 19.95 11.76 -19.62
CA HIS A 133 18.88 10.79 -19.81
C HIS A 133 19.28 9.42 -19.25
N GLU A 134 20.44 8.90 -19.63
CA GLU A 134 20.95 7.61 -19.16
C GLU A 134 21.16 7.64 -17.64
N PHE A 135 21.74 8.73 -17.12
CA PHE A 135 21.89 8.93 -15.69
C PHE A 135 20.55 8.89 -14.96
N THR A 136 19.53 9.57 -15.49
CA THR A 136 18.17 9.57 -14.92
C THR A 136 17.58 8.17 -14.91
N LEU A 137 17.72 7.40 -16.00
CA LEU A 137 17.21 6.03 -16.07
C LEU A 137 17.90 5.11 -15.05
N ILE A 138 19.22 5.25 -14.85
CA ILE A 138 19.94 4.47 -13.84
C ILE A 138 19.37 4.74 -12.44
N HIS A 139 19.17 6.01 -12.09
CA HIS A 139 18.62 6.41 -10.79
C HIS A 139 17.17 5.95 -10.63
N LEU A 140 16.38 6.03 -11.70
CA LEU A 140 14.99 5.57 -11.68
C LEU A 140 14.91 4.05 -11.51
N ASN A 141 15.73 3.27 -12.23
CA ASN A 141 15.79 1.82 -12.07
C ASN A 141 16.17 1.46 -10.63
N ARG A 142 17.20 2.13 -10.09
CA ARG A 142 17.61 1.94 -8.69
C ARG A 142 16.48 2.26 -7.71
N ALA A 143 15.77 3.36 -7.91
CA ALA A 143 14.62 3.75 -7.09
C ALA A 143 13.50 2.70 -7.17
N MET A 144 13.20 2.17 -8.36
CA MET A 144 12.21 1.11 -8.55
C MET A 144 12.59 -0.18 -7.82
N ASP A 145 13.86 -0.58 -7.84
CA ASP A 145 14.33 -1.77 -7.12
C ASP A 145 14.21 -1.59 -5.61
N LEU A 146 14.54 -0.40 -5.08
CA LEU A 146 14.35 -0.06 -3.67
C LEU A 146 12.88 -0.09 -3.26
N ILE A 147 11.98 0.44 -4.11
CA ILE A 147 10.52 0.38 -3.90
C ILE A 147 10.04 -1.08 -3.86
N ARG A 148 10.50 -1.92 -4.78
CA ARG A 148 10.14 -3.36 -4.79
C ARG A 148 10.65 -4.07 -3.54
N ARG A 149 11.88 -3.79 -3.09
CA ARG A 149 12.43 -4.32 -1.84
C ARG A 149 11.60 -3.90 -0.63
N ASP A 150 11.21 -2.64 -0.56
CA ASP A 150 10.38 -2.15 0.54
C ASP A 150 8.99 -2.79 0.56
N ALA A 151 8.34 -2.87 -0.61
CA ALA A 151 7.09 -3.61 -0.75
C ALA A 151 7.25 -5.09 -0.34
N ALA A 152 8.36 -5.74 -0.69
CA ALA A 152 8.65 -7.14 -0.36
C ALA A 152 8.73 -7.35 1.15
N ARG A 153 9.39 -6.45 1.89
CA ARG A 153 9.42 -6.50 3.36
C ARG A 153 8.01 -6.47 3.94
N THR A 154 7.19 -5.51 3.52
CA THR A 154 5.81 -5.38 4.00
C THR A 154 4.95 -6.60 3.66
N PHE A 155 5.06 -7.12 2.44
CA PHE A 155 4.33 -8.32 2.04
C PHE A 155 4.71 -9.54 2.90
N LEU A 156 6.01 -9.74 3.14
CA LEU A 156 6.51 -10.85 3.95
C LEU A 156 6.14 -10.70 5.43
N GLU A 157 6.18 -9.49 5.98
CA GLU A 157 5.70 -9.20 7.34
C GLU A 157 4.22 -9.57 7.49
N GLN A 158 3.39 -9.19 6.51
CA GLN A 158 1.96 -9.55 6.50
C GLN A 158 1.76 -11.08 6.40
N LEU A 159 2.54 -11.78 5.57
CA LEU A 159 2.51 -13.24 5.50
C LEU A 159 2.91 -13.93 6.81
N MET A 160 3.95 -13.44 7.46
CA MET A 160 4.40 -13.99 8.75
C MET A 160 3.36 -13.76 9.85
N SER A 161 2.69 -12.60 9.85
CA SER A 161 1.59 -12.30 10.77
C SER A 161 0.43 -13.29 10.61
N LEU A 162 0.11 -13.70 9.37
CA LEU A 162 -0.91 -14.71 9.09
C LEU A 162 -0.52 -16.08 9.68
N ALA A 163 0.74 -16.49 9.52
CA ALA A 163 1.24 -17.77 10.03
C ALA A 163 1.20 -17.84 11.57
N SER A 164 1.61 -16.75 12.23
CA SER A 164 1.56 -16.65 13.70
C SER A 164 0.12 -16.73 14.24
N ALA A 165 -0.84 -16.10 13.57
CA ALA A 165 -2.25 -16.14 13.97
C ALA A 165 -2.89 -17.53 13.83
N SER A 166 -2.44 -18.32 12.84
CA SER A 166 -2.91 -19.70 12.66
C SER A 166 -2.35 -20.69 13.68
N SER A 167 -1.36 -20.28 14.48
CA SER A 167 -0.64 -21.14 15.44
C SER A 167 -1.11 -20.97 16.88
N GLU A 168 -2.08 -20.09 17.18
CA GLU A 168 -2.67 -20.01 18.52
C GLU A 168 -3.55 -21.24 18.77
N PRO A 169 -3.25 -22.06 19.79
CA PRO A 169 -4.09 -23.20 20.11
C PRO A 169 -5.43 -22.68 20.62
N GLU A 170 -6.53 -23.11 19.99
CA GLU A 170 -7.85 -23.05 20.60
C GLU A 170 -7.73 -23.67 21.99
N GLN A 171 -7.82 -22.83 23.04
CA GLN A 171 -8.07 -23.32 24.38
C GLN A 171 -9.42 -24.00 24.32
N SER A 172 -9.37 -25.32 24.10
CA SER A 172 -10.48 -26.23 24.33
C SER A 172 -10.96 -25.95 25.75
N ALA A 173 -12.10 -25.27 25.87
CA ALA A 173 -12.85 -25.19 27.11
C ALA A 173 -13.24 -26.63 27.46
N SER A 174 -12.34 -27.31 28.16
CA SER A 174 -12.51 -28.67 28.63
C SER A 174 -13.78 -28.68 29.48
N GLY A 175 -14.78 -29.39 28.98
CA GLY A 175 -15.98 -29.68 29.74
C GLY A 175 -15.61 -30.33 31.06
N SER A 176 -16.08 -29.75 32.15
CA SER A 176 -16.25 -30.47 33.40
C SER A 176 -17.72 -30.85 33.48
N ALA A 177 -18.04 -32.02 32.94
CA ALA A 177 -19.27 -32.72 33.25
C ALA A 177 -19.30 -32.98 34.77
N GLY A 178 -20.10 -32.21 35.49
CA GLY A 178 -20.44 -32.48 36.88
C GLY A 178 -21.34 -33.70 36.94
N GLN A 179 -20.72 -34.85 37.16
CA GLN A 179 -21.37 -36.14 37.37
C GLN A 179 -22.06 -36.17 38.74
N GLU A 180 -23.25 -36.77 38.75
CA GLU A 180 -24.18 -36.93 39.88
C GLU A 180 -23.53 -37.59 41.10
N GLY A 181 -23.93 -37.12 42.30
CA GLY A 181 -23.71 -37.79 43.58
C GLY A 181 -25.01 -37.88 44.35
N THR A 182 -25.62 -39.06 44.33
CA THR A 182 -26.76 -39.48 45.16
C THR A 182 -26.28 -39.87 46.56
N ALA A 183 -26.87 -39.30 47.60
CA ALA A 183 -27.12 -39.90 48.91
C ALA A 183 -28.10 -39.03 49.70
#